data_AF-Q0AL09-F1
#
_entry.id   AF-Q0AL09-F1
#
_cell.length_a   1.000
_cell.length_b   1.000
_cell.length_c   1.000
_cell.angle_alpha   90.00
_cell.angle_beta   90.00
_cell.angle_gamma   90.00
#
_symmetry.space_group_name_H-M   'P 1'
#
loop_
_entity.id
_entity.type
_entity.pdbx_description
1 polymer ?
#
loop_
_entity_poly.entity_id
_entity_poly.type
_entity_poly.pdbx_seq_one_letter_code
_entity_poly.pdbx_strand_id
1 'polypeptide(L)'
;MSWIPALKAGVSALTLCAMTGCASLSGDFHDHMAGYTGARVIDNSTAYSSDLDCLSRTAMAGRPRIAVGEVNDLTGRFSSLDGTVATQGTALMVMSALDRAGFPLAERLDTRVAQQELEFANSRLIGPDGQPTENYRRVMAGSIAGSDYIILGGVTELNFNLHSGVAEARIGPLIGGRRHYAMTVGLDLRLVDATDLRVIDIVSQSKVIRGHEIRAGVFEFIGDTTLDIGMGERVQEPVHTAIRTIVESAVFDLVSGLAGPAAQTCSTAGTATTGTPVSFQTPNSGD
;
A
#
# COMPACT_ATOMS: atom_id res chain seq x y z
N MET A 1 -85.52 -34.65 -21.12
CA MET A 1 -84.73 -35.34 -20.07
C MET A 1 -83.42 -35.77 -20.72
N SER A 2 -82.21 -35.50 -20.27
CA SER A 2 -81.57 -35.03 -19.03
C SER A 2 -80.17 -34.52 -19.46
N TRP A 3 -79.78 -33.28 -19.15
CA TRP A 3 -78.97 -32.84 -17.99
C TRP A 3 -77.45 -33.18 -18.03
N ILE A 4 -76.67 -32.10 -18.25
CA ILE A 4 -75.31 -31.72 -17.77
C ILE A 4 -74.03 -32.35 -18.40
N PRO A 5 -73.03 -31.51 -18.80
CA PRO A 5 -71.77 -31.91 -19.43
C PRO A 5 -70.63 -32.17 -18.43
N ALA A 6 -69.69 -33.04 -18.79
CA ALA A 6 -68.47 -33.29 -18.01
C ALA A 6 -67.22 -32.64 -18.64
N LEU A 7 -66.48 -31.95 -17.78
CA LEU A 7 -65.30 -31.11 -17.97
C LEU A 7 -64.18 -31.74 -18.81
N LYS A 8 -63.56 -30.90 -19.66
CA LYS A 8 -62.20 -31.11 -20.18
C LYS A 8 -61.19 -30.78 -19.08
N ALA A 9 -60.47 -31.79 -18.59
CA ALA A 9 -59.32 -31.59 -17.72
C ALA A 9 -58.12 -31.14 -18.57
N GLY A 10 -57.79 -29.85 -18.51
CA GLY A 10 -56.52 -29.31 -18.99
C GLY A 10 -55.42 -29.59 -17.98
N VAL A 11 -54.52 -30.51 -18.31
CA VAL A 11 -53.27 -30.72 -17.55
C VAL A 11 -52.29 -29.62 -17.96
N SER A 12 -52.23 -28.56 -17.16
CA SER A 12 -51.18 -27.54 -17.25
C SER A 12 -49.96 -28.06 -16.49
N ALA A 13 -48.98 -28.60 -17.22
CA ALA A 13 -47.69 -28.99 -16.67
C ALA A 13 -46.89 -27.73 -16.31
N LEU A 14 -46.95 -27.34 -15.03
CA LEU A 14 -46.15 -26.26 -14.48
C LEU A 14 -44.73 -26.80 -14.22
N THR A 15 -43.85 -26.63 -15.20
CA THR A 15 -42.44 -27.05 -15.13
C THR A 15 -41.70 -26.12 -14.16
N LEU A 16 -41.49 -26.58 -12.93
CA LEU A 16 -40.67 -25.91 -11.92
C LEU A 16 -39.20 -26.00 -12.36
N CYS A 17 -38.68 -24.94 -13.00
CA CYS A 17 -37.23 -24.78 -13.19
C CYS A 17 -36.59 -24.46 -11.84
N ALA A 18 -36.16 -25.50 -11.12
CA ALA A 18 -35.21 -25.36 -10.03
C ALA A 18 -33.85 -24.96 -10.63
N MET A 19 -33.61 -23.65 -10.74
CA MET A 19 -32.30 -23.11 -11.04
C MET A 19 -31.38 -23.35 -9.84
N THR A 20 -30.68 -24.48 -9.84
CA THR A 20 -29.46 -24.66 -9.05
C THR A 20 -28.36 -23.76 -9.64
N GLY A 21 -28.42 -22.48 -9.31
CA GLY A 21 -27.33 -21.54 -9.55
C GLY A 21 -26.25 -21.71 -8.49
N CYS A 22 -25.42 -22.74 -8.60
CA CYS A 22 -24.10 -22.69 -7.96
C CYS A 22 -23.27 -21.65 -8.72
N ALA A 23 -23.35 -20.40 -8.30
CA ALA A 23 -22.37 -19.40 -8.70
C ALA A 23 -21.03 -19.78 -8.06
N SER A 24 -20.25 -20.61 -8.75
CA SER A 24 -18.85 -20.82 -8.45
C SER A 24 -18.13 -19.50 -8.68
N LEU A 25 -17.97 -18.69 -7.64
CA LEU A 25 -17.04 -17.56 -7.64
C LEU A 25 -15.63 -18.16 -7.62
N SER A 26 -15.12 -18.53 -8.80
CA SER A 26 -13.69 -18.63 -9.02
C SER A 26 -13.12 -17.21 -9.00
N GLY A 27 -12.90 -16.68 -7.81
CA GLY A 27 -11.90 -15.64 -7.61
C GLY A 27 -10.54 -16.30 -7.80
N ASP A 28 -9.67 -15.72 -8.63
CA ASP A 28 -8.25 -16.05 -8.62
C ASP A 28 -7.71 -15.69 -7.23
N PHE A 29 -7.76 -16.65 -6.31
CA PHE A 29 -7.04 -16.59 -5.06
C PHE A 29 -5.57 -16.74 -5.43
N HIS A 30 -4.88 -15.63 -5.61
CA HIS A 30 -3.43 -15.64 -5.48
C HIS A 30 -3.17 -15.90 -3.99
N ASP A 31 -3.18 -17.18 -3.63
CA ASP A 31 -2.83 -17.63 -2.30
C ASP A 31 -1.34 -17.35 -2.11
N HIS A 32 -1.05 -16.13 -1.67
CA HIS A 32 0.30 -15.74 -1.29
C HIS A 32 0.78 -16.60 -0.11
N MET A 33 -0.11 -17.38 0.54
CA MET A 33 0.19 -18.22 1.70
C MET A 33 0.31 -19.72 1.38
N ALA A 34 -0.01 -20.17 0.15
CA ALA A 34 0.17 -21.55 -0.33
C ALA A 34 1.66 -21.88 -0.49
N GLY A 35 2.38 -22.01 0.62
CA GLY A 35 3.79 -22.36 0.60
C GLY A 35 4.61 -21.89 1.80
N TYR A 36 4.03 -21.16 2.76
CA TYR A 36 4.75 -20.77 3.97
C TYR A 36 4.86 -21.92 4.98
N THR A 37 5.46 -23.03 4.57
CA THR A 37 6.07 -23.98 5.50
C THR A 37 7.48 -23.47 5.82
N GLY A 38 7.58 -22.61 6.84
CA GLY A 38 8.84 -21.98 7.28
C GLY A 38 8.93 -20.51 6.87
N ALA A 39 9.07 -19.63 7.85
CA ALA A 39 9.16 -18.17 7.68
C ALA A 39 10.39 -17.77 6.83
N ARG A 40 10.22 -17.73 5.51
CA ARG A 40 11.24 -17.21 4.59
C ARG A 40 11.19 -15.69 4.62
N VAL A 41 12.32 -15.06 4.93
CA VAL A 41 12.49 -13.62 4.73
C VAL A 41 12.46 -13.36 3.23
N ILE A 42 11.60 -12.45 2.81
CA ILE A 42 11.48 -11.98 1.43
C ILE A 42 11.77 -10.49 1.38
N ASP A 43 12.28 -10.03 0.23
CA ASP A 43 12.40 -8.60 -0.01
C ASP A 43 11.02 -7.96 -0.04
N ASN A 44 10.94 -6.76 0.51
CA ASN A 44 9.69 -6.03 0.51
C ASN A 44 9.52 -5.32 -0.85
N SER A 45 8.93 -6.01 -1.81
CA SER A 45 8.58 -5.50 -3.14
C SER A 45 7.11 -5.05 -3.20
N THR A 46 6.81 -4.15 -4.15
CA THR A 46 5.47 -3.67 -4.49
C THR A 46 5.28 -3.68 -6.00
N ALA A 47 4.10 -3.26 -6.47
CA ALA A 47 3.80 -3.14 -7.90
C ALA A 47 4.74 -2.18 -8.66
N TYR A 48 5.41 -1.26 -7.97
CA TYR A 48 6.33 -0.27 -8.57
C TYR A 48 7.81 -0.65 -8.42
N SER A 49 8.14 -1.77 -7.76
CA SER A 49 9.54 -2.17 -7.56
C SER A 49 10.27 -2.44 -8.87
N SER A 50 9.60 -3.03 -9.86
CA SER A 50 10.17 -3.27 -11.19
C SER A 50 10.50 -1.99 -11.94
N ASP A 51 9.73 -0.93 -11.71
CA ASP A 51 9.93 0.38 -12.36
C ASP A 51 11.20 1.03 -11.78
N LEU A 52 11.39 0.96 -10.46
CA LEU A 52 12.63 1.39 -9.80
C LEU A 52 13.84 0.53 -10.23
N ASP A 53 13.68 -0.80 -10.31
CA ASP A 53 14.74 -1.70 -10.79
C ASP A 53 15.11 -1.48 -12.25
N CYS A 54 14.18 -0.97 -13.07
CA CYS A 54 14.47 -0.54 -14.44
C CYS A 54 15.25 0.79 -14.43
N LEU A 55 14.87 1.75 -13.57
CA LEU A 55 15.60 3.00 -13.42
C LEU A 55 17.05 2.76 -13.04
N SER A 56 17.35 1.84 -12.12
CA SER A 56 18.73 1.56 -11.68
C SER A 56 19.65 1.08 -12.80
N ARG A 57 19.09 0.39 -13.81
CA ARG A 57 19.82 -0.11 -14.98
C ARG A 57 19.96 0.92 -16.09
N THR A 58 19.22 2.03 -16.01
CA THR A 58 19.32 3.10 -16.99
C THR A 58 20.67 3.80 -16.85
N ALA A 59 21.37 3.93 -17.98
CA ALA A 59 22.65 4.62 -18.05
C ALA A 59 22.45 6.12 -17.80
N MET A 60 22.82 6.56 -16.60
CA MET A 60 22.86 7.97 -16.22
C MET A 60 24.28 8.34 -15.85
N ALA A 61 24.93 9.17 -16.66
CA ALA A 61 26.21 9.75 -16.29
C ALA A 61 26.00 10.70 -15.11
N GLY A 62 26.65 10.44 -13.97
CA GLY A 62 26.63 11.33 -12.81
C GLY A 62 25.26 11.45 -12.14
N ARG A 63 24.71 10.33 -11.65
CA ARG A 63 23.47 10.36 -10.86
C ARG A 63 23.59 11.34 -9.68
N PRO A 64 22.62 12.25 -9.49
CA PRO A 64 22.68 13.20 -8.39
C PRO A 64 22.57 12.47 -7.05
N ARG A 65 23.28 12.97 -6.05
CA ARG A 65 23.19 12.47 -4.68
C ARG A 65 21.98 13.06 -3.97
N ILE A 66 21.12 12.21 -3.45
CA ILE A 66 19.87 12.62 -2.82
C ILE A 66 19.96 12.40 -1.31
N ALA A 67 19.64 13.44 -0.55
CA ALA A 67 19.37 13.35 0.87
C ALA A 67 17.87 13.12 1.11
N VAL A 68 17.53 12.36 2.14
CA VAL A 68 16.15 12.23 2.62
C VAL A 68 16.09 12.90 3.98
N GLY A 69 15.20 13.88 4.12
CA GLY A 69 14.89 14.49 5.41
C GLY A 69 13.68 13.81 6.05
N GLU A 70 13.00 14.53 6.93
CA GLU A 70 11.82 14.00 7.60
C GLU A 70 10.68 13.69 6.60
N VAL A 71 10.13 12.49 6.74
CA VAL A 71 8.91 12.03 6.07
C VAL A 71 8.04 11.37 7.13
N ASN A 72 7.23 12.20 7.79
CA ASN A 72 6.51 11.83 9.02
C ASN A 72 5.07 11.38 8.72
N ASP A 73 4.45 10.68 9.66
CA ASP A 73 3.00 10.53 9.69
C ASP A 73 2.36 11.84 10.16
N LEU A 74 1.67 12.52 9.25
CA LEU A 74 0.94 13.76 9.50
C LEU A 74 -0.57 13.54 9.60
N THR A 75 -1.04 12.28 9.54
CA THR A 75 -2.46 11.93 9.59
C THR A 75 -3.04 11.99 11.00
N GLY A 76 -2.18 11.83 12.02
CA GLY A 76 -2.56 11.78 13.43
C GLY A 76 -3.47 10.60 13.79
N ARG A 77 -3.56 9.57 12.94
CA ARG A 77 -4.45 8.43 13.17
C ARG A 77 -3.86 7.43 14.16
N PHE A 78 -4.64 7.14 15.18
CA PHE A 78 -4.25 6.24 16.28
C PHE A 78 -5.32 5.19 16.52
N SER A 79 -4.90 3.93 16.61
CA SER A 79 -5.67 2.78 17.10
C SER A 79 -5.33 2.58 18.58
N SER A 80 -6.35 2.42 19.42
CA SER A 80 -6.16 2.09 20.84
C SER A 80 -5.49 0.74 21.08
N LEU A 81 -5.52 -0.15 20.07
CA LEU A 81 -4.93 -1.49 20.14
C LEU A 81 -3.53 -1.52 19.53
N ASP A 82 -3.34 -0.85 18.40
CA ASP A 82 -2.14 -1.03 17.55
C ASP A 82 -1.22 0.20 17.50
N GLY A 83 -1.59 1.30 18.17
CA GLY A 83 -0.82 2.54 18.16
C GLY A 83 -1.07 3.38 16.90
N THR A 84 -0.05 4.07 16.40
CA THR A 84 -0.16 4.86 15.16
C THR A 84 -0.46 3.92 13.98
N VAL A 85 -1.46 4.26 13.17
CA VAL A 85 -1.89 3.37 12.09
C VAL A 85 -0.98 3.47 10.85
N ALA A 86 -0.44 4.66 10.58
CA ALA A 86 0.58 4.83 9.55
C ALA A 86 1.99 4.60 10.14
N THR A 87 2.92 4.24 9.25
CA THR A 87 4.29 3.94 9.63
C THR A 87 5.08 5.21 9.99
N GLN A 88 5.85 5.14 11.07
CA GLN A 88 6.83 6.17 11.44
C GLN A 88 8.16 6.02 10.69
N GLY A 89 8.29 4.99 9.84
CA GLY A 89 9.49 4.68 9.06
C GLY A 89 9.41 5.12 7.60
N THR A 90 8.49 6.01 7.23
CA THR A 90 8.26 6.38 5.82
C THR A 90 9.53 6.96 5.17
N ALA A 91 10.34 7.74 5.90
CA ALA A 91 11.62 8.24 5.39
C ALA A 91 12.59 7.11 4.99
N LEU A 92 12.64 6.02 5.77
CA LEU A 92 13.47 4.85 5.44
C LEU A 92 12.92 4.09 4.23
N MET A 93 11.60 4.10 4.02
CA MET A 93 10.99 3.55 2.80
C MET A 93 11.40 4.37 1.57
N VAL A 94 11.43 5.71 1.68
CA VAL A 94 11.90 6.60 0.61
C VAL A 94 13.38 6.34 0.31
N MET A 95 14.23 6.23 1.33
CA MET A 95 15.65 5.89 1.14
C MET A 95 15.82 4.53 0.45
N SER A 96 15.06 3.52 0.87
CA SER A 96 15.09 2.18 0.25
C SER A 96 14.67 2.22 -1.22
N ALA A 97 13.66 3.02 -1.56
CA ALA A 97 13.19 3.18 -2.93
C ALA A 97 14.21 3.92 -3.81
N LEU A 98 14.88 4.95 -3.29
CA LEU A 98 15.95 5.67 -3.98
C LEU A 98 17.18 4.78 -4.25
N ASP A 99 17.59 3.99 -3.24
CA ASP A 99 18.68 3.03 -3.38
C ASP A 99 18.34 1.95 -4.42
N ARG A 100 17.11 1.40 -4.37
CA ARG A 100 16.61 0.47 -5.40
C ARG A 100 16.57 1.10 -6.79
N ALA A 101 16.24 2.39 -6.90
CA ALA A 101 16.28 3.15 -8.15
C ALA A 101 17.72 3.46 -8.62
N GLY A 102 18.74 3.18 -7.80
CA GLY A 102 20.17 3.34 -8.11
C GLY A 102 20.72 4.74 -7.82
N PHE A 103 20.04 5.59 -7.05
CA PHE A 103 20.54 6.93 -6.73
C PHE A 103 21.48 6.89 -5.52
N PRO A 104 22.66 7.55 -5.58
CA PRO A 104 23.53 7.64 -4.42
C PRO A 104 22.85 8.47 -3.32
N LEU A 105 22.94 8.01 -2.08
CA LEU A 105 22.34 8.68 -0.94
C LEU A 105 23.36 9.51 -0.15
N ALA A 106 22.88 10.59 0.46
CA ALA A 106 23.55 11.31 1.54
C ALA A 106 22.75 11.15 2.83
N GLU A 107 23.39 10.66 3.89
CA GLU A 107 22.75 10.56 5.20
C GLU A 107 22.53 11.95 5.79
N ARG A 108 21.26 12.33 5.96
CA ARG A 108 20.80 13.60 6.56
C ARG A 108 19.56 13.43 7.44
N LEU A 109 19.04 12.21 7.57
CA LEU A 109 17.85 11.89 8.36
C LEU A 109 18.21 11.84 9.84
N ASP A 110 19.27 11.13 10.21
CA ASP A 110 19.82 11.12 11.57
C ASP A 110 21.33 11.36 11.56
N THR A 111 21.71 12.63 11.72
CA THR A 111 23.11 13.03 11.74
C THR A 111 23.72 13.00 13.14
N ARG A 112 22.99 12.58 14.18
CA ARG A 112 23.47 12.70 15.57
C ARG A 112 24.74 11.89 15.80
N VAL A 113 24.75 10.64 15.34
CA VAL A 113 25.94 9.77 15.43
C VAL A 113 27.08 10.34 14.59
N ALA A 114 26.80 10.81 13.37
CA ALA A 114 27.81 11.41 12.50
C ALA A 114 28.44 12.68 13.10
N GLN A 115 27.65 13.52 13.77
CA GLN A 115 28.12 14.71 14.48
C GLN A 115 28.98 14.33 15.69
N GLN A 116 28.57 13.34 16.48
CA GLN A 116 29.35 12.85 17.61
C GLN A 116 30.69 12.24 17.18
N GLU A 117 30.68 11.45 16.10
CA GLU A 117 31.88 10.92 15.47
C GLU A 117 32.83 12.05 15.04
N LEU A 118 32.28 13.12 14.42
CA LEU A 118 33.06 14.28 14.02
C LEU A 118 33.69 15.00 15.22
N GLU A 119 32.95 15.14 16.33
CA GLU A 119 33.42 15.74 17.58
C GLU A 119 34.56 14.92 18.21
N PHE A 120 34.42 13.60 18.28
CA PHE A 120 35.47 12.71 18.76
C PHE A 120 36.73 12.76 17.88
N ALA A 121 36.56 12.83 16.56
CA ALA A 121 37.68 12.96 15.63
C ALA A 121 38.42 14.30 15.81
N ASN A 122 37.68 15.40 15.92
CA ASN A 122 38.26 16.74 16.16
C ASN A 122 38.98 16.82 17.51
N SER A 123 38.48 16.09 18.51
CA SER A 123 39.09 15.97 19.84
C SER A 123 40.22 14.93 19.90
N ARG A 124 40.59 14.32 18.76
CA ARG A 124 41.64 13.28 18.64
C ARG A 124 41.38 12.01 19.47
N LEU A 125 40.11 11.71 19.73
CA LEU A 125 39.70 10.58 20.58
C LEU A 125 39.49 9.28 19.79
N ILE A 126 39.57 9.32 18.45
CA ILE A 126 39.38 8.15 17.60
C ILE A 126 40.71 7.73 16.99
N GLY A 127 41.14 6.51 17.29
CA GLY A 127 42.29 5.84 16.71
C GLY A 127 41.93 4.41 16.25
N PRO A 128 42.83 3.72 15.55
CA PRO A 128 42.56 2.42 14.92
C PRO A 128 42.19 1.31 15.91
N ASP A 129 42.80 1.30 17.10
CA ASP A 129 42.70 0.18 18.05
C ASP A 129 42.09 0.58 19.41
N GLY A 130 41.54 1.79 19.52
CA GLY A 130 40.96 2.29 20.79
C GLY A 130 41.98 2.57 21.91
N GLN A 131 43.28 2.63 21.58
CA GLN A 131 44.36 3.00 22.49
C GLN A 131 44.91 4.41 22.18
N PRO A 132 45.41 5.16 23.17
CA PRO A 132 46.03 6.47 22.94
C PRO A 132 47.16 6.39 21.91
N THR A 133 47.07 7.18 20.83
CA THR A 133 48.05 7.20 19.74
C THR A 133 48.05 8.55 19.01
N GLU A 134 49.19 8.93 18.43
CA GLU A 134 49.33 10.10 17.55
C GLU A 134 48.69 9.87 16.16
N ASN A 135 48.40 8.61 15.82
CA ASN A 135 47.74 8.22 14.57
C ASN A 135 46.20 8.24 14.72
N TYR A 136 45.65 9.39 15.11
CA TYR A 136 44.20 9.59 15.24
C TYR A 136 43.53 9.88 13.90
N ARG A 137 42.21 9.65 13.82
CA ARG A 137 41.38 9.99 12.66
C ARG A 137 41.35 11.51 12.44
N ARG A 138 41.85 11.95 11.29
CA ARG A 138 41.85 13.37 10.88
C ARG A 138 40.65 13.67 10.01
N VAL A 139 39.96 14.76 10.30
CA VAL A 139 38.89 15.31 9.46
C VAL A 139 39.54 16.26 8.46
N MET A 140 39.33 16.00 7.16
CA MET A 140 39.86 16.84 6.09
C MET A 140 38.74 17.69 5.47
N ALA A 141 39.09 18.87 4.97
CA ALA A 141 38.14 19.69 4.24
C ALA A 141 37.55 18.91 3.04
N GLY A 142 36.23 18.93 2.91
CA GLY A 142 35.52 18.22 1.84
C GLY A 142 35.34 16.71 2.04
N SER A 143 35.62 16.17 3.23
CA SER A 143 35.48 14.72 3.48
C SER A 143 34.03 14.23 3.59
N ILE A 144 33.06 15.13 3.67
CA ILE A 144 31.62 14.81 3.71
C ILE A 144 31.03 15.11 2.35
N ALA A 145 30.43 14.10 1.71
CA ALA A 145 29.76 14.29 0.43
C ALA A 145 28.52 15.21 0.58
N GLY A 146 28.42 16.21 -0.29
CA GLY A 146 27.22 17.03 -0.45
C GLY A 146 26.10 16.24 -1.13
N SER A 147 24.85 16.60 -0.84
CA SER A 147 23.68 16.18 -1.61
C SER A 147 23.36 17.24 -2.65
N ASP A 148 22.94 16.84 -3.84
CA ASP A 148 22.44 17.73 -4.89
C ASP A 148 20.97 18.08 -4.65
N TYR A 149 20.19 17.11 -4.17
CA TYR A 149 18.77 17.28 -3.86
C TYR A 149 18.39 16.74 -2.49
N ILE A 150 17.26 17.21 -1.97
CA ILE A 150 16.67 16.79 -0.70
C ILE A 150 15.20 16.41 -0.93
N ILE A 151 14.79 15.22 -0.51
CA ILE A 151 13.37 14.82 -0.47
C ILE A 151 12.83 15.00 0.95
N LEU A 152 11.68 15.65 1.05
CA LEU A 152 10.94 15.92 2.29
C LEU A 152 9.46 15.62 2.07
N GLY A 153 8.70 15.35 3.13
CA GLY A 153 7.25 15.19 2.99
C GLY A 153 6.58 14.50 4.16
N GLY A 154 5.52 13.74 3.86
CA GLY A 154 4.83 12.94 4.86
C GLY A 154 3.62 12.20 4.33
N VAL A 155 3.15 11.25 5.14
CA VAL A 155 1.83 10.63 4.93
C VAL A 155 0.81 11.63 5.48
N THR A 156 0.02 12.23 4.61
CA THR A 156 -0.87 13.36 4.94
C THR A 156 -2.32 12.96 5.09
N GLU A 157 -2.72 11.84 4.48
CA GLU A 157 -4.08 11.34 4.54
C GLU A 157 -4.15 9.90 5.00
N LEU A 158 -5.08 9.62 5.92
CA LEU A 158 -5.53 8.28 6.21
C LEU A 158 -7.02 8.33 6.57
N ASN A 159 -7.85 7.91 5.61
CA ASN A 159 -9.30 8.02 5.66
C ASN A 159 -9.93 6.63 5.70
N PHE A 160 -10.45 6.25 6.87
CA PHE A 160 -11.27 5.05 7.03
C PHE A 160 -12.67 5.32 6.51
N ASN A 161 -13.30 4.32 5.88
CA ASN A 161 -14.71 4.33 5.51
C ASN A 161 -15.06 5.19 4.27
N LEU A 162 -14.34 5.02 3.16
CA LEU A 162 -14.69 5.68 1.90
C LEU A 162 -15.91 5.04 1.21
N HIS A 163 -16.06 3.72 1.34
CA HIS A 163 -17.24 2.96 0.92
C HIS A 163 -17.29 1.64 1.68
N SER A 164 -18.36 1.42 2.46
CA SER A 164 -18.64 0.14 3.12
C SER A 164 -19.99 -0.37 2.66
N GLY A 165 -19.99 -1.59 2.11
CA GLY A 165 -21.18 -2.26 1.61
C GLY A 165 -21.37 -3.57 2.34
N VAL A 166 -22.61 -3.86 2.73
CA VAL A 166 -22.99 -5.11 3.39
C VAL A 166 -24.10 -5.74 2.56
N ALA A 167 -23.87 -6.96 2.07
CA ALA A 167 -24.88 -7.78 1.45
C ALA A 167 -25.07 -9.02 2.32
N GLU A 168 -26.17 -9.08 3.04
CA GLU A 168 -26.50 -10.19 3.96
C GLU A 168 -27.83 -10.83 3.56
N ALA A 169 -27.87 -12.15 3.57
CA ALA A 169 -29.06 -12.96 3.33
C ALA A 169 -29.27 -13.91 4.51
N ARG A 170 -30.54 -14.06 4.94
CA ARG A 170 -30.94 -14.94 6.04
C ARG A 170 -32.05 -15.87 5.59
N ILE A 171 -31.89 -17.17 5.82
CA ILE A 171 -32.93 -18.19 5.59
C ILE A 171 -33.00 -19.07 6.83
N GLY A 172 -34.03 -18.89 7.65
CA GLY A 172 -34.14 -19.58 8.94
C GLY A 172 -32.95 -19.26 9.86
N PRO A 173 -32.31 -20.26 10.50
CA PRO A 173 -31.13 -20.04 11.34
C PRO A 173 -29.86 -19.74 10.52
N LEU A 174 -29.86 -19.89 9.20
CA LEU A 174 -28.67 -19.68 8.36
C LEU A 174 -28.52 -18.20 8.00
N ILE A 175 -27.32 -17.65 8.18
CA ILE A 175 -26.92 -16.30 7.76
C ILE A 175 -25.69 -16.39 6.86
N GLY A 176 -25.75 -15.75 5.70
CA GLY A 176 -24.62 -15.56 4.80
C GLY A 176 -24.44 -14.07 4.49
N GLY A 177 -23.21 -13.59 4.46
CA GLY A 177 -22.92 -12.18 4.27
C GLY A 177 -21.58 -11.89 3.59
N ARG A 178 -21.54 -10.80 2.84
CA ARG A 178 -20.32 -10.20 2.28
C ARG A 178 -20.20 -8.76 2.75
N ARG A 179 -19.01 -8.38 3.20
CA ARG A 179 -18.68 -7.01 3.58
C ARG A 179 -17.47 -6.53 2.81
N HIS A 180 -17.51 -5.29 2.34
CA HIS A 180 -16.39 -4.65 1.69
C HIS A 180 -15.95 -3.42 2.49
N TYR A 181 -14.65 -3.22 2.60
CA TYR A 181 -14.02 -2.12 3.32
C TYR A 181 -13.05 -1.40 2.39
N ALA A 182 -13.21 -0.08 2.27
CA ALA A 182 -12.28 0.79 1.57
C ALA A 182 -11.76 1.87 2.51
N MET A 183 -10.45 2.00 2.58
CA MET A 183 -9.76 3.12 3.24
C MET A 183 -8.75 3.73 2.28
N THR A 184 -8.43 5.01 2.43
CA THR A 184 -7.46 5.70 1.56
C THR A 184 -6.28 6.16 2.37
N VAL A 185 -5.09 6.05 1.80
CA VAL A 185 -3.86 6.64 2.33
C VAL A 185 -3.25 7.58 1.30
N GLY A 186 -2.78 8.74 1.73
CA GLY A 186 -2.18 9.78 0.89
C GLY A 186 -0.76 10.12 1.34
N LEU A 187 0.11 10.40 0.36
CA LEU A 187 1.52 10.75 0.54
C LEU A 187 1.81 12.01 -0.26
N ASP A 188 2.42 13.00 0.39
CA ASP A 188 2.93 14.21 -0.24
C ASP A 188 4.44 14.27 -0.08
N LEU A 189 5.17 14.32 -1.19
CA LEU A 189 6.63 14.47 -1.23
C LEU A 189 7.01 15.69 -2.08
N ARG A 190 8.10 16.34 -1.70
CA ARG A 190 8.72 17.43 -2.47
C ARG A 190 10.21 17.17 -2.66
N LEU A 191 10.71 17.48 -3.85
CA LEU A 191 12.12 17.47 -4.21
C LEU A 191 12.65 18.91 -4.18
N VAL A 192 13.74 19.14 -3.45
CA VAL A 192 14.30 20.47 -3.20
C VAL A 192 15.76 20.49 -3.64
N ASP A 193 16.18 21.55 -4.34
CA ASP A 193 17.59 21.81 -4.65
C ASP A 193 18.36 22.14 -3.37
N ALA A 194 19.45 21.42 -3.10
CA ALA A 194 20.21 21.57 -1.85
C ALA A 194 21.03 22.88 -1.79
N THR A 195 21.25 23.56 -2.93
CA THR A 195 22.07 24.77 -3.04
C THR A 195 21.26 26.02 -2.75
N ASP A 196 20.09 26.17 -3.36
CA ASP A 196 19.26 27.38 -3.27
C ASP A 196 17.88 27.17 -2.63
N LEU A 197 17.57 25.93 -2.21
CA LEU A 197 16.34 25.54 -1.53
C LEU A 197 15.05 25.77 -2.34
N ARG A 198 15.15 25.89 -3.67
CA ARG A 198 13.96 25.90 -4.53
C ARG A 198 13.33 24.52 -4.58
N VAL A 199 12.00 24.48 -4.49
CA VAL A 199 11.22 23.26 -4.74
C VAL A 199 11.20 23.01 -6.24
N ILE A 200 11.78 21.90 -6.66
CA ILE A 200 11.93 21.50 -8.06
C ILE A 200 10.69 20.74 -8.54
N ASP A 201 10.19 19.84 -7.69
CA ASP A 201 9.04 19.00 -8.02
C ASP A 201 8.25 18.62 -6.75
N ILE A 202 6.97 18.32 -6.93
CA ILE A 202 6.04 17.91 -5.86
C ILE A 202 5.18 16.77 -6.39
N VAL A 203 5.12 15.69 -5.62
CA VAL A 203 4.24 14.56 -5.88
C VAL A 203 3.24 14.43 -4.74
N SER A 204 1.97 14.36 -5.11
CA SER A 204 0.85 14.10 -4.21
C SER A 204 0.08 12.90 -4.76
N GLN A 205 0.15 11.78 -4.06
CA GLN A 205 -0.45 10.51 -4.51
C GLN A 205 -1.28 9.89 -3.40
N SER A 206 -2.38 9.24 -3.77
CA SER A 206 -3.20 8.47 -2.85
C SER A 206 -3.49 7.07 -3.38
N LYS A 207 -3.65 6.12 -2.46
CA LYS A 207 -4.02 4.73 -2.76
C LYS A 207 -5.20 4.32 -1.90
N VAL A 208 -6.17 3.68 -2.56
CA VAL A 208 -7.28 3.01 -1.88
C VAL A 208 -6.86 1.60 -1.50
N ILE A 209 -6.85 1.33 -0.19
CA ILE A 209 -6.66 0.02 0.42
C ILE A 209 -8.01 -0.68 0.44
N ARG A 210 -8.07 -1.87 -0.17
CA ARG A 210 -9.29 -2.68 -0.26
C ARG A 210 -9.22 -3.86 0.69
N GLY A 211 -10.33 -4.13 1.36
CA GLY A 211 -10.55 -5.35 2.14
C GLY A 211 -11.94 -5.91 1.90
N HIS A 212 -12.09 -7.22 2.08
CA HIS A 212 -13.38 -7.88 2.03
C HIS A 212 -13.47 -9.00 3.06
N GLU A 213 -14.68 -9.22 3.56
CA GLU A 213 -15.03 -10.31 4.48
C GLU A 213 -16.16 -11.12 3.85
N ILE A 214 -16.02 -12.45 3.85
CA ILE A 214 -17.07 -13.39 3.52
C ILE A 214 -17.38 -14.18 4.80
N ARG A 215 -18.64 -14.17 5.23
CA ARG A 215 -19.10 -14.85 6.45
C ARG A 215 -20.29 -15.75 6.14
N ALA A 216 -20.28 -16.97 6.67
CA ALA A 216 -21.40 -17.88 6.69
C ALA A 216 -21.56 -18.49 8.09
N GLY A 217 -22.77 -18.49 8.65
CA GLY A 217 -23.00 -18.98 10.01
C GLY A 217 -24.43 -19.42 10.29
N VAL A 218 -24.61 -20.07 11.44
CA VAL A 218 -25.90 -20.55 11.94
C VAL A 218 -26.18 -19.88 13.29
N PHE A 219 -27.41 -19.37 13.44
CA PHE A 219 -27.93 -18.71 14.63
C PHE A 219 -29.10 -19.52 15.19
N GLU A 220 -28.96 -19.98 16.43
CA GLU A 220 -30.03 -20.65 17.16
C GLU A 220 -30.27 -19.95 18.51
N PHE A 221 -31.55 -19.76 18.86
CA PHE A 221 -31.96 -19.22 20.15
C PHE A 221 -32.26 -20.39 21.10
N ILE A 222 -31.47 -20.54 22.15
CA ILE A 222 -31.69 -21.54 23.20
C ILE A 222 -32.09 -20.80 24.48
N GLY A 223 -33.41 -20.71 24.72
CA GLY A 223 -33.96 -19.88 25.79
C GLY A 223 -33.65 -18.39 25.56
N ASP A 224 -33.04 -17.75 26.55
CA ASP A 224 -32.60 -16.36 26.58
C ASP A 224 -31.12 -16.18 26.14
N THR A 225 -30.46 -17.27 25.71
CA THR A 225 -29.07 -17.25 25.23
C THR A 225 -29.00 -17.42 23.71
N THR A 226 -28.15 -16.63 23.04
CA THR A 226 -27.91 -16.70 21.59
C THR A 226 -26.63 -17.49 21.32
N LEU A 227 -26.72 -18.56 20.54
CA LEU A 227 -25.56 -19.33 20.07
C LEU A 227 -25.26 -18.96 18.61
N ASP A 228 -24.08 -18.41 18.34
CA ASP A 228 -23.58 -18.04 17.00
C ASP A 228 -22.39 -18.94 16.64
N ILE A 229 -22.54 -19.75 15.60
CA ILE A 229 -21.47 -20.60 15.04
C ILE A 229 -21.23 -20.14 13.60
N GLY A 230 -20.07 -19.53 13.35
CA GLY A 230 -19.72 -18.97 12.04
C GLY A 230 -18.35 -19.43 11.52
N MET A 231 -18.27 -19.59 10.20
CA MET A 231 -17.01 -19.66 9.44
C MET A 231 -16.89 -18.39 8.59
N GLY A 232 -15.71 -17.77 8.55
CA GLY A 232 -15.50 -16.58 7.75
C GLY A 232 -14.05 -16.35 7.37
N GLU A 233 -13.85 -15.77 6.19
CA GLU A 233 -12.55 -15.37 5.66
C GLU A 233 -12.50 -13.84 5.57
N ARG A 234 -11.37 -13.27 5.97
CA ARG A 234 -11.10 -11.83 5.89
C ARG A 234 -9.78 -11.62 5.17
N VAL A 235 -9.83 -10.91 4.05
CA VAL A 235 -8.64 -10.51 3.30
C VAL A 235 -8.60 -8.99 3.24
N GLN A 236 -7.53 -8.40 3.74
CA GLN A 236 -7.31 -6.97 3.72
C GLN A 236 -5.86 -6.68 3.32
N GLU A 237 -5.66 -5.73 2.41
CA GLU A 237 -4.33 -5.25 2.08
C GLU A 237 -3.70 -4.56 3.32
N PRO A 238 -2.45 -4.91 3.72
CA PRO A 238 -1.78 -4.27 4.84
C PRO A 238 -1.50 -2.79 4.57
N VAL A 239 -1.79 -1.92 5.55
CA VAL A 239 -1.56 -0.47 5.46
C VAL A 239 -0.10 -0.13 5.16
N HIS A 240 0.85 -0.82 5.80
CA HIS A 240 2.28 -0.60 5.56
C HIS A 240 2.70 -0.96 4.13
N THR A 241 2.12 -2.01 3.53
CA THR A 241 2.36 -2.38 2.13
C THR A 241 1.79 -1.33 1.19
N ALA A 242 0.61 -0.79 1.51
CA ALA A 242 0.00 0.29 0.73
C ALA A 242 0.85 1.58 0.78
N ILE A 243 1.31 1.99 1.97
CA ILE A 243 2.22 3.15 2.13
C ILE A 243 3.49 2.93 1.32
N ARG A 244 4.13 1.76 1.44
CA ARG A 244 5.33 1.48 0.66
C ARG A 244 5.07 1.49 -0.84
N THR A 245 3.91 1.02 -1.29
CA THR A 245 3.52 1.06 -2.71
C THR A 245 3.46 2.50 -3.22
N ILE A 246 2.82 3.40 -2.45
CA ILE A 246 2.76 4.82 -2.82
C ILE A 246 4.15 5.46 -2.76
N VAL A 247 4.97 5.12 -1.75
CA VAL A 247 6.34 5.64 -1.65
C VAL A 247 7.17 5.24 -2.86
N GLU A 248 7.13 3.98 -3.30
CA GLU A 248 7.87 3.53 -4.49
C GLU A 248 7.38 4.25 -5.76
N SER A 249 6.06 4.42 -5.92
CA SER A 249 5.45 5.18 -7.00
C SER A 249 5.86 6.66 -7.00
N ALA A 250 5.79 7.32 -5.85
CA ALA A 250 6.10 8.74 -5.72
C ALA A 250 7.60 9.02 -5.90
N VAL A 251 8.47 8.12 -5.42
CA VAL A 251 9.91 8.21 -5.67
C VAL A 251 10.20 8.03 -7.16
N PHE A 252 9.57 7.06 -7.83
CA PHE A 252 9.70 6.90 -9.28
C PHE A 252 9.34 8.19 -10.01
N ASP A 253 8.18 8.79 -9.71
CA ASP A 253 7.74 10.04 -10.34
C ASP A 253 8.76 11.17 -10.14
N LEU A 254 9.20 11.42 -8.91
CA LEU A 254 10.15 12.49 -8.59
C LEU A 254 11.51 12.32 -9.30
N VAL A 255 12.05 11.10 -9.35
CA VAL A 255 13.41 10.87 -9.85
C VAL A 255 13.46 10.49 -11.32
N SER A 256 12.35 10.07 -11.92
CA SER A 256 12.27 9.79 -13.36
C SER A 256 12.59 11.04 -14.19
N GLY A 257 12.17 12.23 -13.73
CA GLY A 257 12.52 13.51 -14.35
C GLY A 257 14.02 13.82 -14.28
N LEU A 258 14.68 13.47 -13.17
CA LEU A 258 16.14 13.59 -13.02
C LEU A 258 16.91 12.57 -13.88
N ALA A 259 16.29 11.43 -14.16
CA ALA A 259 16.87 10.32 -14.91
C ALA A 259 16.87 10.49 -16.43
N GLY A 260 16.20 11.52 -16.93
CA GLY A 260 16.16 11.85 -18.34
C GLY A 260 15.22 10.96 -19.15
N PRO A 261 15.17 11.11 -20.48
CA PRO A 261 14.12 10.50 -21.31
C PRO A 261 14.07 8.96 -21.28
N ALA A 262 15.20 8.31 -21.04
CA ALA A 262 15.28 6.85 -20.94
C ALA A 262 14.49 6.30 -19.74
N ALA A 263 14.36 7.08 -18.67
CA ALA A 263 13.59 6.75 -17.48
C ALA A 263 12.09 6.57 -17.75
N GLN A 264 11.56 7.28 -18.75
CA GLN A 264 10.15 7.19 -19.14
C GLN A 264 9.78 5.80 -19.68
N THR A 265 10.76 5.02 -20.16
CA THR A 265 10.52 3.64 -20.61
C THR A 265 10.33 2.65 -19.46
N CYS A 266 10.66 3.05 -18.24
CA CYS A 266 10.56 2.22 -17.04
C CYS A 266 9.19 2.27 -16.36
N SER A 267 8.27 3.13 -16.79
CA SER A 267 6.92 3.17 -16.23
C SER A 267 6.10 2.00 -16.78
N THR A 268 6.04 0.88 -16.05
CA THR A 268 5.24 -0.29 -16.46
C THR A 268 3.95 -0.42 -15.65
N ALA A 269 3.93 0.15 -14.43
CA ALA A 269 2.76 0.11 -13.54
C ALA A 269 1.56 0.96 -14.02
N GLY A 270 1.74 1.80 -15.05
CA GLY A 270 0.66 2.58 -15.69
C GLY A 270 -0.17 1.81 -16.73
N THR A 271 0.21 0.59 -17.10
CA THR A 271 -0.54 -0.22 -18.09
C THR A 271 -1.64 -1.08 -17.46
N ALA A 272 -1.74 -1.11 -16.13
CA ALA A 272 -2.85 -1.71 -15.41
C ALA A 272 -4.00 -0.70 -15.25
N THR A 273 -4.75 -0.50 -16.34
CA THR A 273 -6.06 0.16 -16.37
C THR A 273 -6.13 1.55 -15.71
N THR A 274 -6.00 2.59 -16.53
CA THR A 274 -6.96 3.71 -16.45
C THR A 274 -8.35 3.08 -16.66
N GLY A 275 -8.93 2.54 -15.59
CA GLY A 275 -10.30 2.09 -15.59
C GLY A 275 -11.13 3.32 -15.89
N THR A 276 -11.73 3.32 -17.08
CA THR A 276 -12.86 4.16 -17.45
C THR A 276 -13.68 4.48 -16.18
N PRO A 277 -14.04 5.75 -15.91
CA PRO A 277 -14.98 6.02 -14.84
C PRO A 277 -16.22 5.16 -15.10
N VAL A 278 -16.51 4.23 -14.19
CA VAL A 278 -17.72 3.43 -14.27
C VAL A 278 -18.87 4.42 -14.16
N SER A 279 -19.53 4.69 -15.28
CA SER A 279 -20.77 5.45 -15.29
C SER A 279 -21.79 4.66 -14.46
N PHE A 280 -22.10 5.16 -13.27
CA PHE A 280 -23.24 4.69 -12.50
C PHE A 280 -24.51 5.04 -13.28
N GLN A 281 -25.06 4.07 -14.02
CA GLN A 281 -26.46 4.13 -14.43
C GLN A 281 -27.31 3.99 -13.17
N THR A 282 -27.92 5.10 -12.75
CA THR A 282 -29.03 5.11 -11.81
C THR A 282 -30.14 4.19 -12.34
N PRO A 283 -30.76 3.33 -11.51
CA PRO A 283 -31.94 2.60 -11.92
C PRO A 283 -33.04 3.60 -12.25
N ASN A 284 -33.61 3.48 -13.45
CA ASN A 284 -34.82 4.19 -13.84
C ASN A 284 -35.89 4.00 -12.76
N SER A 285 -36.36 5.10 -12.18
CA SER A 285 -37.71 5.16 -11.62
C SER A 285 -38.68 5.11 -12.79
N GLY A 286 -39.12 3.90 -13.13
CA GLY A 286 -40.25 3.69 -14.02
C GLY A 286 -41.55 3.99 -13.25
N ASP A 287 -42.26 5.01 -13.72
CA ASP A 287 -43.72 5.02 -13.73
C ASP A 287 -44.24 3.98 -14.75
#